data_AF-A0AAI8CM94-F1
#
_entry.id   AF-A0AAI8CM94-F1
#
_cell.length_a   1.000
_cell.length_b   1.000
_cell.length_c   1.000
_cell.angle_alpha   90.00
_cell.angle_beta   90.00
_cell.angle_gamma   90.00
#
_symmetry.space_group_name_H-M   'P 1'
#
loop_
_entity.id
_entity.type
_entity.pdbx_description
1 polymer ?
#
loop_
_entity_poly.entity_id
_entity_poly.type
_entity_poly.pdbx_seq_one_letter_code
_entity_poly.pdbx_strand_id
1 'polypeptide(L)'
;MFDKYYLALFNEYLHKQFKEKFGALLIFFVLMLLPGNSWKLVGLFFGILFAILSDLKNRRLDLLLFLPYTKELVYWFGFGFLVLITVITSLVGMPFYDSLSLFLKDVLSSLIFLSAYLGLSFVFVNYLSFDPFGSLFLILLVDVVLGSIGSYSTKHLYNPYRLISPIRQESVLASAIFAAICLYIGYLSVTKKGGE
;
A
#
# COMPACT_ATOMS: atom_id res chain seq x y z
N MET A 1 8.11 15.48 -24.45
CA MET A 1 9.11 14.43 -24.75
C MET A 1 9.48 13.62 -23.50
N PHE A 2 9.49 14.22 -22.30
CA PHE A 2 9.71 13.53 -21.03
C PHE A 2 8.64 12.47 -20.66
N ASP A 3 7.36 12.67 -21.00
CA ASP A 3 6.29 11.73 -20.60
C ASP A 3 6.43 10.33 -21.21
N LYS A 4 6.84 10.23 -22.47
CA LYS A 4 7.00 8.92 -23.13
C LYS A 4 8.13 8.09 -22.50
N TYR A 5 9.17 8.75 -22.00
CA TYR A 5 10.29 8.10 -21.35
C TYR A 5 9.89 7.47 -20.01
N TYR A 6 9.20 8.23 -19.14
CA TYR A 6 8.71 7.69 -17.86
C TYR A 6 7.66 6.60 -18.03
N LEU A 7 6.79 6.71 -19.04
CA LEU A 7 5.84 5.65 -19.37
C LEU A 7 6.54 4.37 -19.84
N ALA A 8 7.60 4.48 -20.66
CA ALA A 8 8.38 3.33 -21.09
C ALA A 8 9.06 2.65 -19.88
N LEU A 9 9.70 3.43 -19.01
CA LEU A 9 10.31 2.93 -17.78
C LEU A 9 9.29 2.26 -16.85
N PHE A 10 8.11 2.86 -16.67
CA PHE A 10 7.07 2.25 -15.86
C PHE A 10 6.58 0.94 -16.48
N ASN A 11 6.43 0.85 -17.80
CA ASN A 11 6.04 -0.38 -18.48
C ASN A 11 7.09 -1.49 -18.33
N GLU A 12 8.38 -1.15 -18.43
CA GLU A 12 9.46 -2.09 -18.15
C GLU A 12 9.44 -2.56 -16.69
N TYR A 13 9.21 -1.64 -15.74
CA TYR A 13 9.04 -1.98 -14.33
C TYR A 13 7.87 -2.94 -14.11
N LEU A 14 6.71 -2.68 -14.73
CA LEU A 14 5.56 -3.58 -14.69
C LEU A 14 5.92 -4.96 -15.23
N HIS A 15 6.56 -5.04 -16.40
CA HIS A 15 6.96 -6.30 -17.00
C HIS A 15 7.89 -7.11 -16.08
N LYS A 16 8.86 -6.43 -15.45
CA LYS A 16 9.73 -7.03 -14.45
C LYS A 16 8.94 -7.56 -13.26
N GLN A 17 8.07 -6.74 -12.66
CA GLN A 17 7.30 -7.12 -11.47
C GLN A 17 6.39 -8.31 -11.75
N PHE A 18 5.71 -8.34 -12.90
CA PHE A 18 4.94 -9.51 -13.32
C PHE A 18 5.84 -10.72 -13.53
N LYS A 19 6.97 -10.60 -14.23
CA LYS A 19 7.84 -11.76 -14.48
C LYS A 19 8.43 -12.37 -13.19
N GLU A 20 8.83 -11.54 -12.23
CA GLU A 20 9.50 -12.00 -11.01
C GLU A 20 8.55 -12.35 -9.86
N LYS A 21 7.43 -11.63 -9.73
CA LYS A 21 6.57 -11.68 -8.54
C LYS A 21 5.20 -12.26 -8.80
N PHE A 22 4.79 -12.46 -10.05
CA PHE A 22 3.43 -12.92 -10.35
C PHE A 22 3.07 -14.23 -9.65
N GLY A 23 3.97 -15.21 -9.62
CA GLY A 23 3.72 -16.48 -8.92
C GLY A 23 3.44 -16.31 -7.42
N ALA A 24 4.20 -15.44 -6.75
CA ALA A 24 3.99 -15.14 -5.33
C ALA A 24 2.74 -14.27 -5.08
N LEU A 25 2.42 -13.38 -6.02
CA LEU A 25 1.29 -12.45 -5.90
C LEU A 25 -0.06 -13.06 -6.32
N LEU A 26 -0.06 -14.14 -7.11
CA LEU A 26 -1.27 -14.75 -7.67
C LEU A 26 -2.30 -15.11 -6.59
N ILE A 27 -1.84 -15.74 -5.50
CA ILE A 27 -2.71 -16.12 -4.37
C ILE A 27 -3.37 -14.88 -3.75
N PHE A 28 -2.62 -13.78 -3.60
CA PHE A 28 -3.14 -12.54 -3.03
C PHE A 28 -4.06 -11.81 -4.00
N PHE A 29 -3.82 -11.90 -5.31
CA PHE A 29 -4.75 -11.38 -6.31
C PHE A 29 -6.09 -12.10 -6.26
N VAL A 30 -6.08 -13.44 -6.14
CA VAL A 30 -7.31 -14.22 -6.00
C VAL A 30 -8.07 -13.81 -4.74
N LEU A 31 -7.39 -13.56 -3.63
CA LEU A 31 -8.02 -13.03 -2.41
C LEU A 31 -8.65 -11.65 -2.63
N MET A 32 -7.99 -10.77 -3.40
CA MET A 32 -8.51 -9.42 -3.71
C MET A 32 -9.70 -9.43 -4.68
N LEU A 33 -9.95 -10.53 -5.39
CA LEU A 33 -11.14 -10.69 -6.23
C LEU A 33 -12.41 -10.91 -5.41
N LEU A 34 -12.28 -11.40 -4.18
CA LEU A 34 -13.42 -11.63 -3.31
C LEU A 34 -14.06 -10.28 -2.93
N PRO A 35 -15.40 -10.17 -3.01
CA PRO A 35 -16.09 -8.97 -2.60
C PRO A 35 -15.91 -8.74 -1.09
N GLY A 36 -15.80 -7.47 -0.72
CA GLY A 36 -15.72 -7.03 0.67
C GLY A 36 -14.33 -6.59 1.10
N ASN A 37 -14.31 -5.58 1.96
CA ASN A 37 -13.08 -4.86 2.34
C ASN A 37 -12.06 -5.78 3.00
N SER A 38 -12.47 -6.65 3.93
CA SER A 38 -11.55 -7.46 4.74
C SER A 38 -10.62 -8.35 3.91
N TRP A 39 -11.14 -9.03 2.88
CA TRP A 39 -10.33 -9.90 2.02
C TRP A 39 -9.35 -9.10 1.17
N LYS A 40 -9.77 -7.93 0.69
CA LYS A 40 -8.91 -7.02 -0.06
C LYS A 40 -7.80 -6.44 0.80
N LEU A 41 -8.09 -6.03 2.04
CA LEU A 41 -7.07 -5.54 2.97
C LEU A 41 -6.00 -6.61 3.25
N VAL A 42 -6.40 -7.88 3.43
CA VAL A 42 -5.47 -9.00 3.62
C VAL A 42 -4.62 -9.21 2.36
N GLY A 43 -5.25 -9.26 1.19
CA GLY A 43 -4.54 -9.40 -0.08
C GLY A 43 -3.57 -8.24 -0.34
N LEU A 44 -3.96 -7.01 -0.02
CA LEU A 44 -3.11 -5.82 -0.11
C LEU A 44 -1.95 -5.85 0.86
N PHE A 45 -2.18 -6.26 2.10
CA PHE A 45 -1.12 -6.39 3.11
C PHE A 45 0.01 -7.28 2.58
N PHE A 46 -0.33 -8.48 2.09
CA PHE A 46 0.65 -9.37 1.49
C PHE A 46 1.16 -8.87 0.14
N GLY A 47 0.33 -8.18 -0.64
CA GLY A 47 0.75 -7.52 -1.88
C GLY A 47 1.88 -6.53 -1.65
N ILE A 48 1.77 -5.66 -0.65
CA ILE A 48 2.82 -4.70 -0.25
C ILE A 48 4.08 -5.46 0.19
N LEU A 49 3.89 -6.51 1.00
CA LEU A 49 4.96 -7.34 1.54
C LEU A 49 5.79 -8.01 0.44
N PHE A 50 5.13 -8.67 -0.51
CA PHE A 50 5.82 -9.45 -1.54
C PHE A 50 6.20 -8.65 -2.79
N ALA A 51 5.47 -7.59 -3.14
CA ALA A 51 5.82 -6.76 -4.29
C ALA A 51 6.99 -5.82 -3.99
N ILE A 52 6.94 -5.07 -2.89
CA ILE A 52 7.86 -3.95 -2.65
C ILE A 52 8.86 -4.26 -1.54
N LEU A 53 8.38 -4.75 -0.39
CA LEU A 53 9.24 -4.97 0.77
C LEU A 53 10.22 -6.13 0.57
N SER A 54 9.86 -7.13 -0.25
CA SER A 54 10.77 -8.20 -0.63
C SER A 54 11.95 -7.73 -1.50
N ASP A 55 11.78 -6.67 -2.30
CA ASP A 55 12.85 -6.08 -3.10
C ASP A 55 13.80 -5.23 -2.24
N LEU A 56 13.25 -4.52 -1.25
CA LEU A 56 14.02 -3.84 -0.19
C LEU A 56 14.88 -4.82 0.62
N LYS A 57 14.28 -5.93 1.08
CA LYS A 57 14.96 -6.91 1.94
C LYS A 57 16.12 -7.61 1.24
N ASN A 58 15.92 -7.98 -0.02
CA ASN A 58 16.92 -8.73 -0.78
C ASN A 58 18.02 -7.84 -1.41
N ARG A 59 18.09 -6.56 -1.03
CA ARG A 59 18.98 -5.55 -1.65
C ARG A 59 18.88 -5.48 -3.18
N ARG A 60 17.74 -5.94 -3.74
CA ARG A 60 17.48 -5.86 -5.18
C ARG A 60 17.22 -4.43 -5.63
N LEU A 61 16.98 -3.52 -4.68
CA LEU A 61 17.02 -2.09 -4.93
C LEU A 61 18.37 -1.65 -5.49
N ASP A 62 19.49 -2.16 -4.96
CA ASP A 62 20.82 -1.80 -5.47
C ASP A 62 20.98 -2.29 -6.92
N LEU A 63 20.46 -3.48 -7.24
CA LEU A 63 20.39 -4.02 -8.61
C LEU A 63 19.47 -3.21 -9.55
N LEU A 64 18.39 -2.63 -9.01
CA LEU A 64 17.50 -1.72 -9.74
C LEU A 64 18.11 -0.34 -9.98
N LEU A 65 19.03 0.10 -9.12
CA LEU A 65 19.78 1.34 -9.29
C LEU A 65 20.89 1.23 -10.36
N PHE A 66 21.28 0.01 -10.77
CA PHE A 66 22.12 -0.20 -11.96
C PHE A 66 21.35 -0.01 -13.27
N LEU A 67 20.02 -0.04 -13.23
CA LEU A 67 19.13 0.43 -14.29
C LEU A 67 18.87 1.94 -14.08
N PRO A 68 18.37 2.68 -15.08
CA PRO A 68 18.12 4.12 -14.98
C PRO A 68 16.90 4.47 -14.08
N TYR A 69 16.69 3.75 -12.99
CA TYR A 69 15.68 4.03 -11.98
C TYR A 69 16.32 4.75 -10.79
N THR A 70 15.73 5.85 -10.36
CA THR A 70 16.06 6.47 -9.08
C THR A 70 15.26 5.81 -7.96
N LYS A 71 15.70 5.94 -6.71
CA LYS A 71 14.96 5.45 -5.53
C LYS A 71 13.53 6.03 -5.49
N GLU A 72 13.38 7.29 -5.91
CA GLU A 72 12.09 7.98 -6.04
C GLU A 72 11.18 7.31 -7.06
N LEU A 73 11.71 6.96 -8.24
CA LEU A 73 10.95 6.24 -9.26
C LEU A 73 10.52 4.86 -8.77
N VAL A 74 11.38 4.14 -8.06
CA VAL A 74 11.00 2.83 -7.51
C VAL A 74 9.86 2.94 -6.50
N TYR A 75 9.86 3.98 -5.67
CA TYR A 75 8.77 4.24 -4.73
C TYR A 75 7.43 4.47 -5.46
N TRP A 76 7.40 5.40 -6.41
CA TRP A 76 6.18 5.74 -7.14
C TRP A 76 5.74 4.64 -8.11
N PHE A 77 6.66 3.92 -8.75
CA PHE A 77 6.34 2.80 -9.62
C PHE A 77 5.84 1.59 -8.83
N GLY A 78 6.41 1.33 -7.64
CA GLY A 78 5.89 0.31 -6.73
C GLY A 78 4.46 0.64 -6.27
N PHE A 79 4.23 1.88 -5.86
CA PHE A 79 2.88 2.35 -5.51
C PHE A 79 1.92 2.23 -6.70
N GLY A 80 2.32 2.72 -7.88
CA GLY A 80 1.52 2.64 -9.10
C GLY A 80 1.17 1.21 -9.53
N PHE A 81 2.13 0.28 -9.41
CA PHE A 81 1.90 -1.15 -9.66
C PHE A 81 0.81 -1.71 -8.75
N LEU A 82 0.91 -1.46 -7.44
CA LEU A 82 -0.08 -1.94 -6.48
C LEU A 82 -1.45 -1.26 -6.68
N VAL A 83 -1.49 0.03 -7.01
CA VAL A 83 -2.74 0.73 -7.36
C VAL A 83 -3.39 0.08 -8.58
N LEU A 84 -2.63 -0.20 -9.65
CA LEU A 84 -3.17 -0.86 -10.84
C LEU A 84 -3.76 -2.22 -10.52
N ILE A 85 -3.05 -3.05 -9.75
CA ILE A 85 -3.56 -4.35 -9.29
C ILE A 85 -4.85 -4.17 -8.50
N THR A 86 -4.87 -3.23 -7.56
CA THR A 86 -6.04 -2.98 -6.69
C THR A 86 -7.27 -2.57 -7.50
N VAL A 87 -7.07 -1.70 -8.49
CA VAL A 87 -8.14 -1.24 -9.37
C VAL A 87 -8.62 -2.37 -10.28
N ILE A 88 -7.70 -3.10 -10.93
CA ILE A 88 -8.04 -4.22 -11.83
C ILE A 88 -8.80 -5.31 -11.07
N THR A 89 -8.28 -5.76 -9.93
CA THR A 89 -8.94 -6.79 -9.11
C THR A 89 -10.30 -6.33 -8.60
N SER A 90 -10.44 -5.06 -8.22
CA SER A 90 -11.72 -4.49 -7.82
C SER A 90 -12.71 -4.41 -8.98
N LEU A 91 -12.28 -4.02 -10.18
CA LEU A 91 -13.14 -3.98 -11.37
C LEU A 91 -13.66 -5.38 -11.74
N VAL A 92 -12.82 -6.41 -11.64
CA VAL A 92 -13.26 -7.81 -11.83
C VAL A 92 -14.28 -8.21 -10.75
N GLY A 93 -14.11 -7.74 -9.52
CA GLY A 93 -15.04 -7.95 -8.42
C GLY A 93 -16.33 -7.13 -8.48
N MET A 94 -16.45 -6.16 -9.41
CA MET A 94 -17.58 -5.22 -9.50
C MET A 94 -18.97 -5.90 -9.59
N PRO A 95 -19.16 -7.01 -10.33
CA PRO A 95 -20.46 -7.67 -10.44
C PRO A 95 -21.03 -8.23 -9.12
N PHE A 96 -20.18 -8.36 -8.09
CA PHE A 96 -20.58 -8.88 -6.78
C PHE A 96 -21.04 -7.80 -5.79
N TYR A 97 -21.13 -6.54 -6.21
CA TYR A 97 -21.61 -5.44 -5.37
C TYR A 97 -23.05 -5.08 -5.68
N ASP A 98 -23.86 -4.90 -4.63
CA ASP A 98 -25.27 -4.49 -4.75
C ASP A 98 -25.44 -3.06 -5.28
N SER A 99 -24.42 -2.20 -5.13
CA SER A 99 -24.47 -0.82 -5.60
C SER A 99 -23.11 -0.24 -5.96
N LEU A 100 -23.11 0.72 -6.90
CA LEU A 100 -21.91 1.45 -7.31
C LEU A 100 -21.26 2.21 -6.15
N SER A 101 -22.06 2.72 -5.20
CA SER A 101 -21.55 3.46 -4.04
C SER A 101 -20.77 2.55 -3.08
N LEU A 102 -21.24 1.32 -2.85
CA LEU A 102 -20.51 0.32 -2.05
C LEU A 102 -19.21 -0.09 -2.74
N PHE A 103 -19.24 -0.30 -4.06
CA PHE A 103 -18.05 -0.57 -4.85
C PHE A 103 -17.00 0.56 -4.73
N LEU A 104 -17.41 1.81 -4.97
CA LEU A 104 -16.50 2.97 -4.89
C LEU A 104 -15.93 3.16 -3.47
N LYS A 105 -16.76 2.97 -2.43
CA LYS A 105 -16.31 3.03 -1.04
C LYS A 105 -15.25 1.97 -0.75
N ASP A 106 -15.42 0.77 -1.26
CA ASP A 106 -14.50 -0.34 -1.04
C ASP A 106 -13.16 -0.16 -1.78
N VAL A 107 -13.21 0.33 -3.02
CA VAL A 107 -12.00 0.73 -3.77
C VAL A 107 -11.25 1.84 -3.06
N LEU A 108 -11.98 2.88 -2.61
CA LEU A 108 -11.36 3.98 -1.88
C LEU A 108 -10.75 3.49 -0.56
N SER A 109 -11.42 2.61 0.17
CA SER A 109 -10.92 2.02 1.41
C SER A 109 -9.64 1.22 1.19
N SER A 110 -9.59 0.45 0.11
CA SER A 110 -8.42 -0.30 -0.33
C SER A 110 -7.23 0.63 -0.65
N LEU A 111 -7.48 1.74 -1.35
CA LEU A 111 -6.44 2.72 -1.69
C LEU A 111 -5.92 3.49 -0.46
N ILE A 112 -6.80 3.80 0.50
CA ILE A 112 -6.43 4.42 1.79
C ILE A 112 -5.48 3.49 2.55
N PHE A 113 -5.85 2.21 2.68
CA PHE A 113 -5.02 1.22 3.34
C PHE A 113 -3.66 1.08 2.64
N LEU A 114 -3.66 0.89 1.32
CA LEU A 114 -2.46 0.76 0.51
C LEU A 114 -1.51 1.94 0.72
N SER A 115 -2.04 3.17 0.63
CA SER A 115 -1.23 4.39 0.73
C SER A 115 -0.63 4.57 2.12
N ALA A 116 -1.42 4.35 3.17
CA ALA A 116 -0.96 4.47 4.56
C ALA A 116 0.10 3.41 4.90
N TYR A 117 -0.17 2.13 4.59
CA TYR A 117 0.72 1.03 4.95
C TYR A 117 2.02 1.06 4.17
N LEU A 118 1.97 1.37 2.87
CA LEU A 118 3.17 1.56 2.07
C LEU A 118 3.99 2.73 2.62
N GLY A 119 3.38 3.91 2.79
CA GLY A 119 4.07 5.09 3.29
C GLY A 119 4.75 4.86 4.64
N LEU A 120 4.01 4.32 5.62
CA LEU A 120 4.55 3.98 6.93
C LEU A 120 5.66 2.92 6.85
N SER A 121 5.51 1.88 6.02
CA SER A 121 6.54 0.84 5.90
C SER A 121 7.89 1.41 5.45
N PHE A 122 7.88 2.34 4.49
CA PHE A 122 9.10 3.03 4.05
C PHE A 122 9.69 3.93 5.13
N VAL A 123 8.86 4.62 5.92
CA VAL A 123 9.33 5.40 7.07
C VAL A 123 10.07 4.51 8.07
N PHE A 124 9.48 3.37 8.44
CA PHE A 124 10.09 2.45 9.40
C PHE A 124 11.36 1.79 8.87
N VAL A 125 11.38 1.40 7.59
CA VAL A 125 12.57 0.79 6.99
C VAL A 125 13.70 1.82 6.83
N ASN A 126 13.40 3.04 6.37
CA ASN A 126 14.42 4.04 6.09
C ASN A 126 14.88 4.79 7.33
N TYR A 127 13.98 5.28 8.19
CA TYR A 127 14.39 6.07 9.37
C TYR A 127 14.78 5.20 10.55
N LEU A 128 14.04 4.13 10.81
CA LEU A 128 14.23 3.30 12.00
C LEU A 128 15.03 2.01 11.71
N SER A 129 15.40 1.77 10.44
CA SER A 129 16.18 0.60 10.02
C SER A 129 15.57 -0.75 10.45
N PHE A 130 14.24 -0.82 10.50
CA PHE A 130 13.52 -2.07 10.74
C PHE A 130 13.59 -3.00 9.52
N ASP A 131 13.51 -4.31 9.76
CA ASP A 131 13.33 -5.29 8.67
C ASP A 131 12.03 -4.97 7.89
N PRO A 132 12.04 -5.00 6.55
CA PRO A 132 10.88 -4.69 5.72
C PRO A 132 9.62 -5.49 6.04
N PHE A 133 9.74 -6.76 6.43
CA PHE A 133 8.57 -7.55 6.83
C PHE A 133 8.13 -7.18 8.25
N GLY A 134 9.10 -7.07 9.17
CA GLY A 134 8.84 -6.66 10.55
C GLY A 134 8.12 -5.32 10.67
N SER A 135 8.46 -4.34 9.82
CA SER A 135 7.83 -3.01 9.83
C SER A 135 6.34 -3.08 9.49
N LEU A 136 5.97 -3.82 8.43
CA LEU A 136 4.57 -3.95 8.01
C LEU A 136 3.72 -4.66 9.08
N PHE A 137 4.25 -5.72 9.69
CA PHE A 137 3.57 -6.43 10.78
C PHE A 137 3.42 -5.56 12.03
N LEU A 138 4.44 -4.76 12.36
CA LEU A 138 4.38 -3.83 13.50
C LEU A 138 3.29 -2.77 13.26
N ILE A 139 3.24 -2.19 12.05
CA ILE A 139 2.18 -1.23 11.67
C ILE A 139 0.80 -1.88 11.83
N LEU A 140 0.60 -3.11 11.34
CA LEU A 140 -0.65 -3.83 11.49
C LEU A 140 -1.02 -4.03 12.96
N LEU A 141 -0.07 -4.49 13.78
CA LEU A 141 -0.29 -4.72 15.20
C LEU A 141 -0.71 -3.42 15.90
N VAL A 142 0.02 -2.34 15.66
CA VAL A 142 -0.27 -1.03 16.24
C VAL A 142 -1.64 -0.52 15.80
N ASP A 143 -1.97 -0.60 14.51
CA ASP A 143 -3.26 -0.15 13.97
C ASP A 143 -4.44 -0.94 14.55
N VAL A 144 -4.30 -2.26 14.66
CA VAL A 144 -5.32 -3.12 15.28
C VAL A 144 -5.47 -2.81 16.77
N VAL A 145 -4.36 -2.72 17.52
CA VAL A 145 -4.39 -2.43 18.96
C VAL A 145 -4.98 -1.06 19.20
N LEU A 146 -4.42 0.00 18.63
CA LEU A 146 -4.91 1.37 18.80
C LEU A 146 -6.34 1.53 18.29
N GLY A 147 -6.71 0.88 17.18
CA GLY A 147 -8.07 0.87 16.66
C GLY A 147 -9.08 0.09 17.52
N SER A 148 -8.60 -0.82 18.38
CA SER A 148 -9.44 -1.63 19.28
C SER A 148 -9.65 -1.03 20.67
N ILE A 149 -8.91 0.02 21.03
CA ILE A 149 -9.05 0.69 22.33
C ILE A 149 -10.43 1.36 22.43
N GLY A 150 -11.13 1.11 23.55
CA GLY A 150 -12.44 1.69 23.88
C GLY A 150 -13.63 0.77 23.59
N SER A 151 -14.79 1.13 24.14
CA SER A 151 -16.04 0.37 23.93
C SER A 151 -16.73 0.78 22.64
N TYR A 152 -17.31 -0.16 21.90
CA TYR A 152 -18.16 0.11 20.73
C TYR A 152 -19.38 0.98 21.07
N SER A 153 -19.82 0.99 22.34
CA SER A 153 -21.03 1.70 22.79
C SER A 153 -20.81 3.20 22.99
N THR A 154 -19.58 3.62 23.26
CA THR A 154 -19.19 5.03 23.37
C THR A 154 -18.51 5.42 22.07
N LYS A 155 -19.19 6.22 21.24
CA LYS A 155 -18.72 6.69 19.91
C LYS A 155 -17.32 7.35 19.95
N HIS A 156 -16.88 7.90 18.82
CA HIS A 156 -15.58 8.52 18.52
C HIS A 156 -14.91 9.44 19.57
N LEU A 157 -15.61 9.89 20.62
CA LEU A 157 -15.07 10.73 21.69
C LEU A 157 -13.97 10.05 22.53
N TYR A 158 -14.00 8.72 22.68
CA TYR A 158 -13.03 8.01 23.52
C TYR A 158 -11.78 7.54 22.77
N ASN A 159 -11.85 7.39 21.44
CA ASN A 159 -10.72 6.95 20.63
C ASN A 159 -10.73 7.64 19.25
N PRO A 160 -10.07 8.80 19.12
CA PRO A 160 -9.99 9.54 17.87
C PRO A 160 -9.18 8.79 16.79
N TYR A 161 -8.34 7.83 17.17
CA TYR A 161 -7.54 7.05 16.22
C TYR A 161 -8.42 6.22 15.27
N ARG A 162 -9.60 5.76 15.73
CA ARG A 162 -10.55 5.00 14.88
C ARG A 162 -11.03 5.78 13.65
N LEU A 163 -11.00 7.12 13.71
CA LEU A 163 -11.36 7.98 12.59
C LEU A 163 -10.31 7.98 11.48
N ILE A 164 -9.03 7.81 11.83
CA ILE A 164 -7.89 7.87 10.89
C ILE A 164 -7.27 6.50 10.61
N SER A 165 -7.62 5.47 11.39
CA SER A 165 -7.11 4.10 11.25
C SER A 165 -7.32 3.57 9.84
N PRO A 166 -6.25 3.16 9.12
CA PRO A 166 -6.39 2.61 7.78
C PRO A 166 -7.15 1.27 7.73
N ILE A 167 -7.27 0.52 8.83
CA ILE A 167 -8.13 -0.68 8.89
C ILE A 167 -9.59 -0.31 9.20
N ARG A 168 -9.84 0.52 10.22
CA ARG A 168 -11.20 0.78 10.72
C ARG A 168 -11.97 1.82 9.91
N GLN A 169 -11.28 2.85 9.44
CA GLN A 169 -11.77 3.92 8.57
C GLN A 169 -13.18 4.44 8.92
N GLU A 170 -13.44 4.75 10.19
CA GLU A 170 -14.76 5.24 10.61
C GLU A 170 -15.12 6.58 9.96
N SER A 171 -14.11 7.38 9.64
CA SER A 171 -14.22 8.53 8.73
C SER A 171 -13.30 8.30 7.52
N VAL A 172 -13.91 7.98 6.38
CA VAL A 172 -13.19 7.75 5.12
C VAL A 172 -12.34 8.96 4.74
N LEU A 173 -12.87 10.18 4.95
CA LEU A 173 -12.15 11.42 4.63
C LEU A 173 -10.95 11.63 5.55
N ALA A 174 -11.11 11.46 6.86
CA ALA A 174 -9.99 11.63 7.80
C ALA A 174 -8.91 10.56 7.58
N SER A 175 -9.31 9.32 7.30
CA SER A 175 -8.39 8.24 6.95
C SER A 175 -7.67 8.49 5.63
N ALA A 176 -8.34 9.07 4.63
CA ALA A 176 -7.72 9.46 3.36
C ALA A 176 -6.67 10.56 3.54
N ILE A 177 -6.97 11.58 4.34
CA ILE A 177 -5.99 12.63 4.67
C ILE A 177 -4.78 12.03 5.38
N PHE A 178 -5.01 11.17 6.38
CA PHE A 178 -3.95 10.47 7.09
C PHE A 178 -3.09 9.62 6.14
N ALA A 179 -3.73 8.84 5.26
CA ALA A 179 -3.04 8.02 4.28
C ALA A 179 -2.20 8.83 3.29
N ALA A 180 -2.71 9.98 2.83
CA ALA A 180 -1.96 10.90 1.97
C ALA A 180 -0.73 11.47 2.69
N ILE A 181 -0.86 11.84 3.96
CA ILE A 181 0.25 12.30 4.80
C ILE A 181 1.30 11.18 4.95
N CYS A 182 0.88 9.95 5.29
CA CYS A 182 1.78 8.81 5.41
C CYS A 182 2.51 8.51 4.09
N LEU A 183 1.81 8.54 2.95
CA LEU A 183 2.40 8.34 1.63
C LEU A 183 3.43 9.43 1.30
N TYR A 184 3.15 10.69 1.65
CA TYR A 184 4.09 11.79 1.43
C TYR A 184 5.33 11.69 2.34
N ILE A 185 5.16 11.38 3.62
CA ILE A 185 6.29 11.18 4.54
C ILE A 185 7.13 9.96 4.11
N GLY A 186 6.49 8.89 3.63
CA GLY A 186 7.15 7.74 3.03
C GLY A 186 8.03 8.13 1.85
N TYR A 187 7.50 8.94 0.93
CA TYR A 187 8.28 9.50 -0.18
C TYR A 187 9.49 10.31 0.32
N LEU A 188 9.28 11.24 1.27
CA LEU A 188 10.38 12.03 1.85
C LEU A 188 11.46 11.17 2.51
N SER A 189 11.08 10.03 3.11
CA SER A 189 12.05 9.10 3.72
C SER A 189 13.00 8.49 2.68
N VAL A 190 12.50 8.25 1.47
CA VAL A 190 13.27 7.68 0.36
C VAL A 190 14.18 8.74 -0.26
N THR A 191 13.70 9.98 -0.37
CA THR A 191 14.45 11.08 -1.03
C THR A 191 15.55 11.65 -0.13
N LYS A 192 15.24 11.92 1.15
CA LYS A 192 16.17 12.57 2.09
C LYS A 192 17.31 11.66 2.55
N LYS A 193 17.08 10.35 2.66
CA LYS A 193 18.13 9.36 2.97
C LYS A 193 18.88 8.91 1.70
N GLY A 194 18.48 9.40 0.52
CA GLY A 194 19.19 9.21 -0.74
C GLY A 194 20.34 10.18 -0.97
N GLY A 195 20.63 11.06 0.00
CA GLY A 195 21.81 11.93 0.01
C GLY A 195 23.02 11.29 0.68
N GLU A 196 23.43 10.12 0.18
CA GLU A 196 24.79 9.58 0.24
C GLU A 196 25.07 8.83 -1.08
#